data_AF-A0A3M6W4V0-F1
#
_entry.id   AF-A0A3M6W4V0-F1
#
_cell.length_a   1.000
_cell.length_b   1.000
_cell.length_c   1.000
_cell.angle_alpha   90.00
_cell.angle_beta   90.00
_cell.angle_gamma   90.00
#
_symmetry.space_group_name_H-M   'P 1'
#
loop_
_entity.id
_entity.type
_entity.pdbx_description
1 polymer ?
#
loop_
_entity_poly.entity_id
_entity_poly.type
_entity_poly.pdbx_seq_one_letter_code
_entity_poly.pdbx_strand_id
1 'polypeptide(L)'
;MTLFPPHDQIYIQAFGDRLRFISPGDGLALQLSLVCKDLSAEARAYLYNSYLFNIVGTKNDCMKAYKSFEAILRRHARHAVRINAFSNGQHSATMCISMQSGDVKMGVLNRRRRGEAKTIREMELEQNLQAGKPYPAILGDVNMAVAFCAIFFAVLALVLPRLARWPLQYVSDDRS
;
A
#
# COMPACT_ATOMS: atom_id res chain seq x y z
N MET A 1 4.89 -0.98 31.82
CA MET A 1 4.38 -1.07 30.44
C MET A 1 3.63 0.23 30.15
N THR A 2 4.16 1.09 29.28
CA THR A 2 3.52 2.38 28.93
C THR A 2 2.59 2.17 27.75
N LEU A 3 1.31 2.54 27.91
CA LEU A 3 0.27 2.35 26.88
C LEU A 3 0.53 3.17 25.61
N PHE A 4 1.19 4.31 25.75
CA PHE A 4 1.50 5.22 24.65
C PHE A 4 3.01 5.42 24.49
N PRO A 5 3.49 5.62 23.24
CA PRO A 5 4.90 5.86 22.99
C PRO A 5 5.34 7.19 23.62
N PRO A 6 6.60 7.28 24.12
CA PRO A 6 7.13 8.50 24.73
C PRO A 6 7.50 9.57 23.69
N HIS A 7 7.52 9.22 22.41
CA HIS A 7 7.91 10.13 21.33
C HIS A 7 6.73 10.97 20.85
N ASP A 8 6.99 12.24 20.54
CA ASP A 8 5.99 13.17 19.99
C ASP A 8 5.41 12.81 18.62
N GLN A 9 5.95 11.77 17.97
CA GLN A 9 5.65 11.42 16.59
C GLN A 9 5.35 9.94 16.46
N ILE A 10 4.35 9.64 15.62
CA ILE A 10 3.95 8.28 15.26
C ILE A 10 4.10 8.13 13.75
N TYR A 11 4.85 7.11 13.31
CA TYR A 11 5.01 6.81 11.89
C TYR A 11 4.09 5.67 11.49
N ILE A 12 3.43 5.85 10.35
CA ILE A 12 2.47 4.91 9.79
C ILE A 12 2.90 4.65 8.35
N GLN A 13 3.39 3.45 8.06
CA GLN A 13 3.62 2.97 6.71
C GLN A 13 2.27 2.72 6.01
N ALA A 14 2.06 3.36 4.88
CA ALA A 14 1.03 3.00 3.92
C ALA A 14 1.60 2.00 2.91
N PHE A 15 0.95 0.84 2.78
CA PHE A 15 1.35 -0.21 1.84
C PHE A 15 0.09 -0.87 1.26
N GLY A 16 -0.15 -0.63 -0.03
CA GLY A 16 -1.42 -1.02 -0.67
C GLY A 16 -2.61 -0.46 0.11
N ASP A 17 -3.54 -1.34 0.50
CA ASP A 17 -4.73 -0.96 1.27
C ASP A 17 -4.55 -1.13 2.80
N ARG A 18 -3.30 -1.24 3.29
CA ARG A 18 -3.00 -1.46 4.71
C ARG A 18 -2.16 -0.34 5.30
N LEU A 19 -2.42 -0.04 6.57
CA LEU A 19 -1.61 0.85 7.40
C LEU A 19 -0.86 0.04 8.45
N ARG A 20 0.46 0.21 8.52
CA ARG A 20 1.33 -0.48 9.49
C ARG A 20 2.16 0.55 10.26
N PHE A 21 2.26 0.43 11.57
CA PHE A 21 3.11 1.33 12.34
C PHE A 21 4.59 1.02 12.14
N ILE A 22 5.38 2.09 12.10
CA ILE A 22 6.84 2.04 12.19
C ILE A 22 7.19 2.63 13.56
N SER A 23 7.26 1.77 14.59
CA SER A 23 7.83 2.20 15.88
C SER A 23 9.35 2.07 15.82
N PRO A 24 10.13 3.12 16.17
CA PRO A 24 11.60 3.05 16.20
C PRO A 24 12.18 2.20 17.35
N GLY A 25 11.34 1.57 18.16
CA GLY A 25 11.71 0.63 19.21
C GLY A 25 10.45 -0.06 19.70
N ASP A 26 10.55 -1.37 19.95
CA ASP A 26 9.55 -2.22 20.60
C ASP A 26 8.12 -2.20 20.04
N GLY A 27 7.80 -3.23 19.25
CA GLY A 27 6.70 -4.14 19.60
C GLY A 27 5.26 -3.64 19.64
N LEU A 28 4.90 -2.49 19.07
CA LEU A 28 3.50 -2.09 18.92
C LEU A 28 3.10 -1.95 17.45
N ALA A 29 2.70 -3.09 16.88
CA ALA A 29 1.86 -3.14 15.69
C ALA A 29 0.43 -2.70 16.05
N LEU A 30 0.28 -1.45 16.50
CA LEU A 30 -1.04 -0.84 16.68
C LEU A 30 -1.68 -0.82 15.30
N GLN A 31 -2.73 -1.59 15.05
CA GLN A 31 -3.63 -1.24 13.96
C GLN A 31 -4.50 -0.12 14.52
N LEU A 32 -4.16 1.16 14.26
CA LEU A 32 -4.81 2.33 14.89
C LEU A 32 -6.34 2.27 14.79
N SER A 33 -6.87 1.72 13.69
CA SER A 33 -8.31 1.53 13.48
C SER A 33 -8.93 0.41 14.32
N LEU A 34 -8.18 -0.62 14.67
CA LEU A 34 -8.65 -1.77 15.45
C LEU A 34 -8.40 -1.58 16.95
N VAL A 35 -7.24 -1.06 17.35
CA VAL A 35 -6.91 -0.86 18.77
C VAL A 35 -7.68 0.34 19.37
N CYS A 36 -8.01 1.37 18.59
CA CYS A 36 -8.76 2.51 19.14
C CYS A 36 -10.24 2.24 19.41
N LYS A 37 -10.83 1.18 18.83
CA LYS A 37 -12.21 0.79 19.19
C LYS A 37 -12.28 0.39 20.65
N ASP A 38 -11.25 -0.29 21.13
CA ASP A 38 -11.16 -0.83 22.49
C ASP A 38 -10.58 0.18 23.52
N LEU A 39 -10.08 1.33 23.06
CA LEU A 39 -9.63 2.41 23.95
C LEU A 39 -10.83 3.18 24.54
N SER A 40 -10.69 3.60 25.80
CA SER A 40 -11.63 4.55 26.40
C SER A 40 -11.69 5.87 25.61
N ALA A 41 -12.79 6.62 25.76
CA ALA A 41 -12.94 7.92 25.10
C ALA A 41 -11.80 8.89 25.43
N GLU A 42 -11.33 8.87 26.68
CA GLU A 42 -10.22 9.68 27.18
C GLU A 42 -8.90 9.28 26.54
N ALA A 43 -8.61 7.98 26.47
CA ALA A 43 -7.41 7.45 25.85
C ALA A 43 -7.34 7.79 24.34
N ARG A 44 -8.47 7.69 23.64
CA ARG A 44 -8.56 8.16 22.24
C ARG A 44 -8.31 9.66 22.13
N ALA A 45 -8.95 10.47 22.97
CA ALA A 45 -8.79 11.92 22.94
C ALA A 45 -7.33 12.31 23.19
N TYR A 46 -6.65 11.64 24.12
CA TYR A 46 -5.21 11.84 24.33
C TYR A 46 -4.40 11.49 23.08
N LEU A 47 -4.59 10.31 22.51
CA LEU A 47 -3.84 9.85 21.34
C LEU A 47 -3.98 10.81 20.14
N TYR A 48 -5.19 11.19 19.78
CA TYR A 48 -5.42 12.00 18.56
C TYR A 48 -5.05 13.48 18.71
N ASN A 49 -4.82 13.96 19.95
CA ASN A 49 -4.46 15.35 20.20
C ASN A 49 -3.00 15.57 20.63
N SER A 50 -2.32 14.53 21.11
CA SER A 50 -0.97 14.65 21.66
C SER A 50 0.15 14.36 20.65
N TYR A 51 -0.14 13.69 19.53
CA TYR A 51 0.87 13.17 18.60
C TYR A 51 0.83 13.82 17.22
N LEU A 52 2.01 13.91 16.60
CA LEU A 52 2.18 14.17 15.17
C LEU A 52 2.20 12.83 14.41
N PHE A 53 1.21 12.60 13.56
CA PHE A 53 1.11 11.38 12.76
C PHE A 53 1.77 11.57 11.40
N ASN A 54 2.73 10.73 11.04
CA ASN A 54 3.44 10.75 9.77
C ASN A 54 3.07 9.52 8.95
N ILE A 55 2.24 9.67 7.93
CA ILE A 55 1.95 8.61 6.96
C ILE A 55 3.06 8.61 5.92
N VAL A 56 3.81 7.52 5.81
CA VAL A 56 4.94 7.34 4.88
C VAL A 56 4.69 6.17 3.95
N GLY A 57 5.11 6.26 2.69
CA GLY A 57 4.85 5.19 1.72
C GLY A 57 4.99 5.67 0.29
N THR A 58 4.40 4.92 -0.64
CA THR A 58 4.29 5.38 -2.04
C THR A 58 3.31 6.56 -2.12
N LYS A 59 3.44 7.43 -3.13
CA LYS A 59 2.52 8.56 -3.34
C LYS A 59 1.06 8.09 -3.38
N ASN A 60 0.79 7.02 -4.12
CA ASN A 60 -0.57 6.47 -4.25
C ASN A 60 -1.11 5.94 -2.92
N ASP A 61 -0.31 5.15 -2.18
CA ASP A 61 -0.76 4.54 -0.93
C ASP A 61 -0.98 5.60 0.16
N CYS A 62 -0.09 6.58 0.26
CA CYS A 62 -0.26 7.72 1.17
C CYS A 62 -1.53 8.50 0.81
N MET A 63 -1.80 8.74 -0.48
CA MET A 63 -2.98 9.47 -0.93
C MET A 63 -4.29 8.73 -0.68
N LYS A 64 -4.29 7.39 -0.73
CA LYS A 64 -5.45 6.58 -0.32
C LYS A 64 -5.65 6.59 1.20
N ALA A 65 -4.56 6.42 1.95
CA ALA A 65 -4.61 6.31 3.41
C ALA A 65 -4.98 7.63 4.11
N TYR A 66 -4.55 8.79 3.58
CA TYR A 66 -4.74 10.05 4.29
C TYR A 66 -6.20 10.41 4.46
N LYS A 67 -7.06 10.22 3.45
CA LYS A 67 -8.48 10.65 3.51
C LYS A 67 -9.21 9.95 4.65
N SER A 68 -9.01 8.64 4.76
CA SER A 68 -9.59 7.82 5.81
C SER A 68 -9.05 8.22 7.19
N PHE A 69 -7.74 8.47 7.30
CA PHE A 69 -7.13 8.86 8.57
C PHE A 69 -7.49 10.28 9.00
N GLU A 70 -7.58 11.21 8.06
CA GLU A 70 -8.01 12.59 8.29
C GLU A 70 -9.42 12.64 8.88
N ALA A 71 -10.35 11.84 8.34
CA ALA A 71 -11.71 11.74 8.86
C ALA A 71 -11.74 11.24 10.31
N ILE A 72 -10.91 10.24 10.65
CA ILE A 72 -10.78 9.73 12.02
C ILE A 72 -10.17 10.79 12.94
N LEU A 73 -9.09 11.42 12.50
CA LEU A 73 -8.39 12.43 13.27
C LEU A 73 -9.32 13.63 13.57
N ARG A 74 -10.05 14.13 12.56
CA ARG A 74 -11.03 15.21 12.74
C ARG A 74 -12.14 14.85 13.72
N ARG A 75 -12.59 13.59 13.74
CA ARG A 75 -13.64 13.14 14.68
C ARG A 75 -13.20 13.23 16.14
N HIS A 76 -11.91 13.08 16.41
CA HIS A 76 -11.36 13.03 17.77
C HIS A 76 -10.49 14.23 18.15
N ALA A 77 -10.21 15.12 17.19
CA ALA A 77 -9.45 16.33 17.40
C ALA A 77 -10.26 17.37 18.18
N ARG A 78 -9.62 17.99 19.18
CA ARG A 78 -10.15 19.15 19.92
C ARG A 78 -9.89 20.45 19.19
N HIS A 79 -8.95 20.46 18.24
CA HIS A 79 -8.53 21.64 17.50
C HIS A 79 -8.57 21.37 15.99
N ALA A 80 -8.34 22.43 15.20
CA ALA A 80 -8.24 22.31 13.76
C ALA A 80 -7.13 21.32 13.38
N VAL A 81 -7.46 20.38 12.48
CA VAL A 81 -6.49 19.43 11.95
C VAL A 81 -5.63 20.12 10.89
N ARG A 82 -4.31 20.09 11.10
CA ARG A 82 -3.31 20.57 10.14
C ARG A 82 -2.72 19.39 9.38
N ILE A 83 -2.52 19.59 8.08
CA ILE A 83 -2.00 18.57 7.16
C ILE A 83 -0.86 19.21 6.37
N ASN A 84 0.30 18.55 6.38
CA ASN A 84 1.48 18.98 5.64
C ASN A 84 2.01 17.78 4.84
N ALA A 85 2.11 17.91 3.52
CA ALA A 85 2.67 16.88 2.67
C ALA A 85 4.10 17.23 2.25
N PHE A 86 4.96 16.22 2.24
CA PHE A 86 6.36 16.31 1.88
C PHE A 86 6.68 15.24 0.85
N SER A 87 7.24 15.64 -0.28
CA SER A 87 7.73 14.73 -1.31
C SER A 87 9.26 14.71 -1.30
N ASN A 88 9.87 13.56 -1.60
CA ASN A 88 11.32 13.46 -1.78
C ASN A 88 11.79 13.94 -3.17
N GLY A 89 10.99 14.77 -3.86
CA GLY A 89 11.25 15.30 -5.21
C GLY A 89 10.25 14.82 -6.26
N GLN A 90 10.22 15.51 -7.41
CA GLN A 90 9.24 15.29 -8.48
C GLN A 90 9.21 13.84 -9.00
N HIS A 91 10.38 13.21 -9.12
CA HIS A 91 10.53 11.82 -9.60
C HIS A 91 10.46 10.78 -8.50
N SER A 92 10.33 11.17 -7.23
CA SER A 92 10.25 10.20 -6.15
C SER A 92 8.90 9.49 -6.16
N ALA A 93 8.93 8.17 -6.03
CA ALA A 93 7.73 7.37 -5.83
C ALA A 93 7.19 7.47 -4.39
N THR A 94 7.98 8.01 -3.45
CA THR A 94 7.65 8.03 -2.02
C THR A 94 7.32 9.43 -1.51
N MET A 95 6.52 9.47 -0.45
CA MET A 95 6.14 10.72 0.21
C MET A 95 5.86 10.52 1.70
N CYS A 96 5.68 11.63 2.40
CA CYS A 96 5.21 11.69 3.78
C CYS A 96 4.05 12.68 3.89
N ILE A 97 2.96 12.29 4.53
CA ILE A 97 1.86 13.20 4.92
C ILE A 97 1.83 13.26 6.44
N SER A 98 2.11 14.44 6.97
CA SER A 98 2.10 14.70 8.40
C SER A 98 0.80 15.37 8.82
N MET A 99 0.17 14.85 9.87
CA MET A 99 -1.12 15.32 10.38
C MET A 99 -1.10 15.50 11.90
N GLN A 100 -1.71 16.58 12.38
CA GLN A 100 -1.79 16.89 13.81
C GLN A 100 -3.04 17.71 14.15
N SER A 101 -3.47 17.66 15.40
CA SER A 101 -4.49 18.55 15.98
C SER A 101 -3.83 19.79 16.57
N GLY A 102 -4.21 20.97 16.10
CA GLY A 102 -3.67 22.25 16.56
C GLY A 102 -2.24 22.55 16.05
N ASP A 103 -1.63 23.59 16.62
CA ASP A 103 -0.37 24.16 16.11
C ASP A 103 0.86 23.82 16.98
N VAL A 104 0.67 23.21 18.16
CA VAL A 104 1.71 22.96 19.16
C VAL A 104 2.90 22.17 18.59
N LYS A 105 2.64 21.27 17.65
CA LYS A 105 3.65 20.37 17.07
C LYS A 105 4.21 20.89 15.73
N MET A 106 3.83 22.09 15.26
CA MET A 106 4.42 22.72 14.06
C MET A 106 5.93 22.96 14.21
N GLY A 107 6.40 23.24 15.43
CA GLY A 107 7.84 23.38 15.70
C GLY A 107 8.63 22.09 15.42
N VAL A 108 8.01 20.91 15.57
CA VAL A 108 8.62 19.61 15.28
C VAL A 108 8.73 19.39 13.77
N LEU A 109 7.70 19.77 13.01
CA LEU A 109 7.71 19.74 11.55
C LEU A 109 8.74 20.70 10.96
N ASN A 110 8.74 21.95 11.43
CA ASN A 110 9.60 23.02 10.91
C ASN A 110 11.09 22.77 11.17
N ARG A 111 11.43 22.12 12.29
CA ARG A 111 12.81 21.70 12.57
C ARG A 111 13.35 20.67 11.57
N ARG A 112 12.46 19.90 10.93
CA ARG A 112 12.89 18.74 10.16
C ARG A 112 13.36 19.06 8.76
N ARG A 113 12.83 20.12 8.11
CA ARG A 113 13.15 20.53 6.72
C ARG A 113 13.57 19.36 5.80
N ARG A 114 12.76 18.29 5.76
CA ARG A 114 13.02 17.09 4.93
C ARG A 114 11.92 16.98 3.88
N GLY A 115 12.32 16.94 2.62
CA GLY A 115 11.43 16.90 1.46
C GLY A 115 10.93 18.28 1.03
N GLU A 116 10.44 18.33 -0.20
CA GLU A 116 9.74 19.49 -0.76
C GLU A 116 8.34 19.56 -0.19
N ALA A 117 7.99 20.68 0.43
CA ALA A 117 6.64 20.93 0.89
C ALA A 117 5.70 21.02 -0.32
N LYS A 118 4.65 20.20 -0.32
CA LYS A 118 3.60 20.22 -1.34
C LYS A 118 2.24 20.37 -0.70
N THR A 119 1.35 21.01 -1.41
CA THR A 119 -0.06 21.03 -1.05
C THR A 119 -0.72 19.71 -1.44
N ILE A 120 -1.78 19.32 -0.72
CA ILE A 120 -2.57 18.13 -1.07
C ILE A 120 -3.15 18.23 -2.48
N ARG A 121 -3.51 19.44 -2.95
CA ARG A 121 -4.02 19.66 -4.31
C ARG A 121 -2.96 19.37 -5.38
N GLU A 122 -1.73 19.83 -5.18
CA GLU A 122 -0.61 19.52 -6.09
C GLU A 122 -0.34 18.01 -6.12
N MET A 123 -0.43 17.35 -4.97
CA MET A 123 -0.28 15.89 -4.87
C MET A 123 -1.38 15.13 -5.62
N GLU A 124 -2.63 15.55 -5.50
CA GLU A 124 -3.77 14.96 -6.24
C GLU A 124 -3.60 15.18 -7.76
N LEU A 125 -3.12 16.36 -8.16
CA LEU A 125 -2.84 16.67 -9.56
C LEU A 125 -1.70 15.82 -10.13
N GLU A 126 -0.62 15.61 -9.38
CA GLU A 126 0.47 14.69 -9.77
C GLU A 126 -0.03 13.25 -9.95
N GLN A 127 -0.89 12.77 -9.05
CA GLN A 127 -1.46 11.43 -9.14
C GLN A 127 -2.33 11.27 -10.39
N ASN A 128 -3.16 12.26 -10.71
CA ASN A 128 -4.01 12.24 -11.91
C ASN A 128 -3.17 12.29 -13.20
N LEU A 129 -2.08 13.06 -13.22
CA LEU A 129 -1.15 13.10 -14.36
C LEU A 129 -0.39 11.79 -14.55
N GLN A 130 -0.09 11.06 -13.46
CA GLN A 130 0.52 9.72 -13.54
C GLN A 130 -0.49 8.65 -13.96
N ALA A 131 -1.76 8.76 -13.55
CA ALA A 131 -2.83 7.85 -13.98
C ALA A 131 -3.16 8.00 -15.48
N GLY A 132 -2.97 9.19 -16.05
CA GLY A 132 -3.14 9.46 -17.48
C GLY A 132 -1.94 9.10 -18.36
N LYS A 133 -0.80 8.75 -17.76
CA LYS A 133 0.33 8.17 -18.50
C LYS A 133 0.16 6.65 -18.45
N PRO A 134 -0.02 5.96 -19.58
CA PRO A 134 0.19 4.53 -19.59
C PRO A 134 1.64 4.34 -19.13
N TYR A 135 1.82 3.78 -17.94
CA TYR A 135 3.07 3.10 -17.65
C TYR A 135 3.29 2.16 -18.85
N PRO A 136 4.44 2.20 -19.55
CA PRO A 136 4.79 1.05 -20.33
C PRO A 136 4.87 -0.08 -19.32
N ALA A 137 3.84 -0.93 -19.31
CA ALA A 137 3.89 -2.21 -18.63
C ALA A 137 5.11 -2.90 -19.22
N ILE A 138 6.22 -2.83 -18.49
CA ILE A 138 7.43 -3.56 -18.81
C ILE A 138 7.02 -5.03 -18.70
N LEU A 139 6.73 -5.62 -19.86
CA LEU A 139 6.98 -7.00 -20.24
C LEU A 139 6.76 -8.04 -19.12
N GLY A 140 5.55 -8.56 -19.01
CA GLY A 140 5.29 -9.70 -18.11
C GLY A 140 4.12 -10.58 -18.54
N ASP A 141 2.98 -9.98 -18.88
CA ASP A 141 1.72 -10.75 -18.88
C ASP A 141 1.27 -11.27 -20.25
N VAL A 142 1.84 -10.77 -21.35
CA VAL A 142 1.45 -11.25 -22.70
C VAL A 142 2.22 -12.52 -23.11
N ASN A 143 3.34 -12.83 -22.44
CA ASN A 143 4.19 -13.95 -22.84
C ASN A 143 3.84 -15.29 -22.18
N MET A 144 3.13 -15.27 -21.04
CA MET A 144 2.75 -16.51 -20.33
C MET A 144 1.70 -17.30 -21.10
N ALA A 145 0.66 -16.66 -21.63
CA ALA A 145 -0.39 -17.34 -22.39
C ALA A 145 0.15 -17.93 -23.70
N VAL A 146 0.99 -17.17 -24.41
CA VAL A 146 1.64 -17.63 -25.65
C VAL A 146 2.62 -18.78 -25.38
N ALA A 147 3.42 -18.69 -24.31
CA ALA A 147 4.31 -19.76 -23.90
C ALA A 147 3.52 -21.02 -23.49
N PHE A 148 2.40 -20.87 -22.78
CA PHE A 148 1.54 -21.99 -22.41
C PHE A 148 0.92 -22.67 -23.64
N CYS A 149 0.44 -21.89 -24.61
CA CYS A 149 -0.08 -22.43 -25.87
C CYS A 149 1.03 -23.16 -26.65
N ALA A 150 2.22 -22.57 -26.76
CA ALA A 150 3.35 -23.20 -27.46
C ALA A 150 3.77 -24.53 -26.82
N ILE A 151 3.85 -24.59 -25.49
CA ILE A 151 4.17 -25.82 -24.76
C ILE A 151 3.04 -26.85 -24.93
N PHE A 152 1.78 -26.43 -24.85
CA PHE A 152 0.64 -27.33 -25.04
C PHE A 152 0.61 -27.95 -26.44
N PHE A 153 0.83 -27.16 -27.49
CA PHE A 153 0.92 -27.68 -28.87
C PHE A 153 2.13 -28.61 -29.06
N ALA A 154 3.28 -28.30 -28.46
CA ALA A 154 4.45 -29.17 -28.53
C ALA A 154 4.21 -30.53 -27.86
N VAL A 155 3.54 -30.54 -26.69
CA VAL A 155 3.16 -31.79 -26.00
C VAL A 155 2.13 -32.56 -26.82
N LEU A 156 1.11 -31.89 -27.38
CA LEU A 156 0.08 -32.54 -28.20
C LEU A 156 0.68 -33.20 -29.45
N ALA A 157 1.62 -32.52 -30.12
CA ALA A 157 2.33 -33.04 -31.29
C ALA A 157 3.22 -34.26 -30.96
N LEU A 158 3.71 -34.40 -29.73
CA LEU A 158 4.47 -35.57 -29.29
C LEU A 158 3.58 -36.77 -28.92
N VAL A 159 2.36 -36.51 -28.43
CA VAL A 159 1.44 -37.56 -27.95
C VAL A 159 0.58 -38.14 -29.09
N LEU A 160 0.13 -37.31 -30.04
CA LEU A 160 -0.67 -37.72 -31.21
C LEU A 160 -0.06 -38.89 -32.02
N PRO A 161 1.23 -38.86 -32.40
CA PRO A 161 1.82 -39.97 -33.16
C PRO A 161 2.04 -41.24 -32.33
N ARG A 162 1.96 -41.18 -30.99
CA ARG A 162 2.01 -42.37 -30.12
C ARG A 162 0.66 -43.06 -29.96
N LEU A 163 -0.44 -42.31 -30.05
CA LEU A 163 -1.79 -42.88 -30.07
C LEU A 163 -2.15 -43.49 -31.43
N ALA A 164 -1.63 -42.94 -32.53
CA ALA A 164 -1.84 -43.48 -33.88
C ALA A 164 -1.04 -44.77 -34.19
N ARG A 165 -0.21 -45.26 -33.27
CA ARG A 165 0.65 -46.45 -33.44
C ARG A 165 0.23 -47.65 -32.60
N TRP A 166 -1.04 -47.75 -32.20
CA TRP A 166 -1.60 -49.00 -31.69
C TRP A 166 -2.12 -49.84 -32.86
N PRO A 167 -1.45 -50.93 -33.28
CA PRO A 167 -2.04 -51.86 -34.22
C PRO A 167 -3.22 -52.57 -33.55
N LEU A 168 -4.39 -52.46 -34.18
CA LEU A 168 -5.51 -53.37 -33.99
C LEU A 168 -5.04 -54.79 -34.35
N GLN A 169 -4.58 -55.56 -33.37
CA GLN A 169 -4.56 -57.02 -33.48
C GLN A 169 -5.98 -57.53 -33.23
N TYR A 170 -6.80 -57.44 -34.28
CA TYR A 170 -8.02 -58.22 -34.36
C TYR A 170 -7.58 -59.65 -34.71
N VAL A 171 -7.55 -60.53 -33.72
CA VAL A 171 -7.42 -61.97 -33.92
C VAL A 171 -8.70 -62.43 -34.61
N SER A 172 -8.63 -62.63 -35.92
CA SER A 172 -9.65 -63.38 -36.64
C SER A 172 -9.29 -64.85 -36.49
N ASP A 173 -9.92 -65.49 -35.51
CA ASP A 173 -9.96 -66.94 -35.35
C ASP A 173 -11.09 -67.45 -36.26
N ASP A 174 -10.75 -68.06 -37.40
CA ASP A 174 -11.70 -68.90 -38.12
C ASP A 174 -10.98 -69.96 -38.98
N ARG A 175 -11.08 -71.20 -38.49
CA ARG A 175 -11.24 -72.49 -39.18
C ARG A 175 -10.29 -72.89 -40.32
N SER A 176 -9.51 -73.95 -40.03
CA SER A 176 -9.64 -75.24 -40.72
C SER A 176 -9.04 -76.37 -39.89
#